data_AF-A0A344LQI9-F1
#
_entry.id   AF-A0A344LQI9-F1
#
_cell.length_a   1.000
_cell.length_b   1.000
_cell.length_c   1.000
_cell.angle_alpha   90.00
_cell.angle_beta   90.00
_cell.angle_gamma   90.00
#
_symmetry.space_group_name_H-M   'P 1'
#
loop_
_entity.id
_entity.type
_entity.pdbx_description
1 polymer ?
#
loop_
_entity_poly.entity_id
_entity_poly.type
_entity_poly.pdbx_seq_one_letter_code
_entity_poly.pdbx_strand_id
1 'polypeptide(L)'
;MNKFLNYISIAVVVFTLFSCNKNEWTPDKEAEFKKDMKKGLLAQGQGLFSDEQAAHVADCVFEKIKSKDLKPNDAKKPETLIQVQQMGKECAQEALSKTKNGTDNSWNPEIEKTYKAILKNTFIQSGVESSKATLLADCAIAKMKEQNIGPADLQNPKNSDIVQKIGKTCGEELLKKK
;
A
#
# COMPACT_ATOMS: atom_id res chain seq x y z
N MET A 1 1.47 12.40 5.09
CA MET A 1 2.56 11.40 5.14
C MET A 1 2.04 10.14 5.82
N ASN A 2 2.53 8.95 5.44
CA ASN A 2 2.44 7.67 6.19
C ASN A 2 1.29 6.69 5.89
N LYS A 3 0.63 6.74 4.73
CA LYS A 3 -0.24 5.60 4.33
C LYS A 3 0.58 4.36 3.97
N PHE A 4 1.67 4.51 3.23
CA PHE A 4 2.63 3.43 2.94
C PHE A 4 3.30 2.87 4.22
N LEU A 5 3.44 3.67 5.27
CA LEU A 5 4.18 3.28 6.47
C LEU A 5 3.43 2.31 7.38
N ASN A 6 2.09 2.28 7.34
CA ASN A 6 1.32 1.24 8.04
C ASN A 6 1.39 -0.13 7.33
N TYR A 7 1.51 -0.17 6.00
CA TYR A 7 1.71 -1.42 5.25
C TYR A 7 3.07 -2.07 5.52
N ILE A 8 4.03 -1.29 6.01
CA ILE A 8 5.40 -1.74 6.28
C ILE A 8 5.60 -2.10 7.77
N SER A 9 4.56 -1.98 8.59
CA SER A 9 4.62 -2.45 9.98
C SER A 9 4.79 -3.98 10.07
N ILE A 10 4.39 -4.73 9.03
CA ILE A 10 4.57 -6.19 8.95
C ILE A 10 6.04 -6.60 8.71
N ALA A 11 6.79 -5.86 7.88
CA ALA A 11 8.20 -6.17 7.65
C ALA A 11 9.04 -6.12 8.93
N VAL A 12 8.62 -5.30 9.91
CA VAL A 12 9.30 -5.09 11.21
C VAL A 12 9.05 -6.24 12.19
N VAL A 13 7.82 -6.76 12.23
CA VAL A 13 7.45 -7.83 13.18
C VAL A 13 8.17 -9.13 12.82
N VAL A 14 8.32 -9.40 11.52
CA VAL A 14 9.05 -10.59 11.03
C VAL A 14 10.54 -10.47 11.30
N PHE A 15 11.11 -9.28 11.11
CA PHE A 15 12.54 -9.02 11.36
C PHE A 15 12.97 -9.26 12.83
N THR A 16 12.05 -9.13 13.79
CA THR A 16 12.39 -9.21 15.23
C THR A 16 12.28 -10.61 15.84
N LEU A 17 11.62 -11.57 15.16
CA LEU A 17 11.36 -12.91 15.70
C LEU A 17 12.54 -13.89 15.59
N PHE A 18 13.57 -13.60 14.80
CA PHE A 18 14.67 -14.54 14.53
C PHE A 18 15.92 -14.37 15.41
N SER A 19 15.72 -14.03 16.68
CA SER A 19 16.80 -13.70 17.62
C SER A 19 17.61 -14.90 18.15
N CYS A 20 17.36 -16.15 17.72
CA CYS A 20 17.97 -17.34 18.34
C CYS A 20 19.05 -18.08 17.52
N ASN A 21 19.40 -17.66 16.30
CA ASN A 21 20.52 -18.28 15.56
C ASN A 21 21.17 -17.27 14.59
N LYS A 22 22.49 -17.44 14.34
CA LYS A 22 23.41 -16.60 13.53
C LYS A 22 22.72 -15.46 12.75
N ASN A 23 23.17 -14.23 12.96
CA ASN A 23 22.64 -13.00 12.35
C ASN A 23 22.95 -12.93 10.83
N GLU A 24 22.44 -13.90 10.10
CA GLU A 24 22.68 -14.15 8.69
C GLU A 24 21.36 -14.58 8.04
N TRP A 25 21.23 -14.29 6.76
CA TRP A 25 20.13 -14.76 5.93
C TRP A 25 20.38 -16.23 5.59
N THR A 26 19.52 -17.11 6.10
CA THR A 26 19.42 -18.50 5.65
C THR A 26 18.28 -18.62 4.63
N PRO A 27 18.27 -19.67 3.79
CA PRO A 27 17.15 -19.92 2.89
C PRO A 27 15.79 -19.93 3.61
N ASP A 28 15.74 -20.49 4.83
CA ASP A 28 14.50 -20.53 5.63
C ASP A 28 14.05 -19.12 6.06
N LYS A 29 14.98 -18.28 6.54
CA LYS A 29 14.67 -16.90 6.95
C LYS A 29 14.27 -16.02 5.77
N GLU A 30 14.88 -16.24 4.61
CA GLU A 30 14.48 -15.59 3.36
C GLU A 30 13.05 -15.99 2.96
N ALA A 31 12.77 -17.30 2.93
CA ALA A 31 11.46 -17.82 2.55
C ALA A 31 10.36 -17.30 3.49
N GLU A 32 10.65 -17.25 4.79
CA GLU A 32 9.72 -16.74 5.80
C GLU A 32 9.51 -15.23 5.67
N PHE A 33 10.58 -14.44 5.49
CA PHE A 33 10.48 -13.01 5.21
C PHE A 33 9.58 -12.73 3.99
N LYS A 34 9.84 -13.42 2.88
CA LYS A 34 9.09 -13.25 1.64
C LYS A 34 7.63 -13.65 1.80
N LYS A 35 7.38 -14.78 2.48
CA LYS A 35 6.02 -15.28 2.76
C LYS A 35 5.23 -14.27 3.60
N ASP A 36 5.81 -13.75 4.67
CA ASP A 36 5.12 -12.83 5.56
C ASP A 36 4.93 -11.45 4.93
N MET A 37 5.91 -10.98 4.16
CA MET A 37 5.75 -9.75 3.39
C MET A 37 4.64 -9.88 2.35
N LYS A 38 4.61 -10.98 1.58
CA LYS A 38 3.54 -11.28 0.62
C LYS A 38 2.18 -11.35 1.32
N LYS A 39 2.08 -12.10 2.42
CA LYS A 39 0.85 -12.20 3.21
C LYS A 39 0.41 -10.84 3.73
N GLY A 40 1.35 -10.00 4.17
CA GLY A 40 1.08 -8.65 4.61
C GLY A 40 0.56 -7.76 3.50
N LEU A 41 1.16 -7.80 2.32
CA LEU A 41 0.72 -7.05 1.15
C LEU A 41 -0.67 -7.48 0.68
N LEU A 42 -0.99 -8.78 0.73
CA LEU A 42 -2.31 -9.28 0.37
C LEU A 42 -3.37 -8.92 1.43
N ALA A 43 -3.07 -9.16 2.71
CA ALA A 43 -4.03 -8.94 3.79
C ALA A 43 -4.25 -7.45 4.09
N GLN A 44 -3.19 -6.66 4.14
CA GLN A 44 -3.28 -5.22 4.42
C GLN A 44 -3.55 -4.43 3.16
N GLY A 45 -2.96 -4.81 2.01
CA GLY A 45 -3.22 -4.17 0.72
C GLY A 45 -4.65 -4.36 0.21
N GLN A 46 -5.42 -5.27 0.82
CA GLN A 46 -6.84 -5.47 0.55
C GLN A 46 -7.16 -5.67 -0.96
N GLY A 47 -6.27 -6.27 -1.75
CA GLY A 47 -6.47 -6.44 -3.20
C GLY A 47 -5.83 -5.34 -4.07
N LEU A 48 -5.05 -4.43 -3.48
CA LEU A 48 -4.17 -3.52 -4.24
C LEU A 48 -3.08 -4.27 -5.01
N PHE A 49 -2.65 -5.41 -4.49
CA PHE A 49 -1.67 -6.29 -5.12
C PHE A 49 -2.32 -7.63 -5.44
N SER A 50 -2.10 -8.12 -6.66
CA SER A 50 -2.30 -9.53 -6.99
C SER A 50 -1.29 -10.41 -6.25
N ASP A 51 -1.53 -11.72 -6.25
CA ASP A 51 -0.59 -12.69 -5.66
C ASP A 51 0.81 -12.59 -6.27
N GLU A 52 0.88 -12.41 -7.60
CA GLU A 52 2.12 -12.24 -8.35
C GLU A 52 2.80 -10.90 -8.03
N GLN A 53 2.05 -9.81 -7.95
CA GLN A 53 2.60 -8.51 -7.58
C GLN A 53 3.13 -8.53 -6.14
N ALA A 54 2.39 -9.14 -5.20
CA ALA A 54 2.82 -9.25 -3.82
C ALA A 54 4.09 -10.10 -3.68
N ALA A 55 4.21 -11.18 -4.46
CA ALA A 55 5.44 -11.97 -4.55
C ALA A 55 6.60 -11.15 -5.13
N HIS A 56 6.38 -10.41 -6.23
CA HIS A 56 7.41 -9.57 -6.84
C HIS A 56 7.92 -8.48 -5.88
N VAL A 57 7.03 -7.86 -5.11
CA VAL A 57 7.41 -6.86 -4.11
C VAL A 57 8.25 -7.51 -3.01
N ALA A 58 7.85 -8.68 -2.51
CA ALA A 58 8.60 -9.40 -1.48
C ALA A 58 10.02 -9.77 -1.96
N ASP A 59 10.16 -10.26 -3.19
CA ASP A 59 11.45 -10.58 -3.81
C ASP A 59 12.31 -9.32 -3.99
N CYS A 60 11.75 -8.26 -4.57
CA CYS A 60 12.46 -7.01 -4.81
C CYS A 60 12.99 -6.39 -3.51
N VAL A 61 12.19 -6.38 -2.44
CA VAL A 61 12.64 -5.84 -1.15
C VAL A 61 13.76 -6.70 -0.56
N PHE A 62 13.64 -8.02 -0.66
CA PHE A 62 14.68 -8.91 -0.17
C PHE A 62 16.01 -8.74 -0.92
N GLU A 63 15.98 -8.61 -2.25
CA GLU A 63 17.18 -8.32 -3.04
C GLU A 63 17.82 -6.98 -2.65
N LYS A 64 17.01 -5.94 -2.39
CA LYS A 64 17.53 -4.65 -1.91
C LYS A 64 18.15 -4.77 -0.51
N ILE A 65 17.55 -5.54 0.40
CA ILE A 65 18.11 -5.84 1.73
C ILE A 65 19.48 -6.50 1.59
N LYS A 66 19.61 -7.53 0.74
CA LYS A 66 20.89 -8.20 0.47
C LYS A 66 21.92 -7.23 -0.14
N SER A 67 21.52 -6.41 -1.10
CA SER A 67 22.41 -5.44 -1.77
C SER A 67 23.01 -4.39 -0.81
N LYS A 68 22.37 -4.19 0.35
CA LYS A 68 22.78 -3.26 1.40
C LYS A 68 23.45 -3.95 2.59
N ASP A 69 23.70 -5.26 2.49
CA ASP A 69 24.25 -6.10 3.56
C ASP A 69 23.49 -5.96 4.89
N LEU A 70 22.18 -5.70 4.82
CA LEU A 70 21.34 -5.55 6.01
C LEU A 70 21.04 -6.93 6.58
N LYS A 71 21.42 -7.17 7.83
CA LYS A 71 21.21 -8.45 8.50
C LYS A 71 19.90 -8.47 9.27
N PRO A 72 19.32 -9.63 9.58
CA PRO A 72 18.05 -9.74 10.31
C PRO A 72 17.97 -8.99 11.65
N ASN A 73 19.07 -8.68 12.34
CA ASN A 73 19.01 -7.87 13.55
C ASN A 73 19.09 -6.36 13.31
N ASP A 74 19.44 -5.91 12.10
CA ASP A 74 19.63 -4.49 11.82
C ASP A 74 18.32 -3.69 11.80
N ALA A 75 17.15 -4.29 11.54
CA ALA A 75 15.89 -3.54 11.62
C ALA A 75 15.46 -3.17 13.05
N LYS A 76 16.22 -3.58 14.08
CA LYS A 76 16.11 -3.01 15.42
C LYS A 76 16.56 -1.54 15.45
N LYS A 77 17.35 -1.09 14.47
CA LYS A 77 17.75 0.30 14.30
C LYS A 77 16.65 1.08 13.54
N PRO A 78 16.20 2.23 14.07
CA PRO A 78 15.20 3.06 13.39
C PRO A 78 15.61 3.49 11.98
N GLU A 79 16.90 3.73 11.73
CA GLU A 79 17.40 4.12 10.40
C GLU A 79 17.28 2.99 9.38
N THR A 80 17.59 1.75 9.78
CA THR A 80 17.41 0.57 8.93
C THR A 80 15.95 0.35 8.62
N LEU A 81 15.06 0.59 9.59
CA LEU A 81 13.63 0.50 9.38
C LEU A 81 13.15 1.49 8.30
N ILE A 82 13.60 2.74 8.36
CA ILE A 82 13.27 3.77 7.35
C ILE A 82 13.79 3.36 5.96
N GLN A 83 14.99 2.79 5.89
CA GLN A 83 15.55 2.31 4.63
C GLN A 83 14.74 1.16 4.03
N VAL A 84 14.40 0.14 4.83
CA VAL A 84 13.57 -0.99 4.37
C VAL A 84 12.18 -0.50 3.95
N GLN A 85 11.65 0.52 4.62
CA GLN A 85 10.39 1.15 4.24
C GLN A 85 10.46 1.82 2.87
N GLN A 86 11.53 2.54 2.60
CA GLN A 86 11.77 3.18 1.31
C GLN A 86 11.94 2.12 0.20
N MET A 87 12.65 1.03 0.47
CA MET A 87 12.76 -0.11 -0.45
C MET A 87 11.38 -0.72 -0.77
N GLY A 88 10.55 -0.94 0.25
CA GLY A 88 9.19 -1.45 0.08
C GLY A 88 8.33 -0.56 -0.80
N LYS A 89 8.44 0.76 -0.62
CA LYS A 89 7.73 1.73 -1.46
C LYS A 89 8.18 1.68 -2.92
N GLU A 90 9.49 1.65 -3.16
CA GLU A 90 10.06 1.56 -4.51
C GLU A 90 9.62 0.28 -5.23
N CYS A 91 9.73 -0.86 -4.56
CA CYS A 91 9.34 -2.16 -5.10
C CYS A 91 7.84 -2.25 -5.36
N ALA A 92 7.01 -1.71 -4.46
CA ALA A 92 5.56 -1.62 -4.67
C ALA A 92 5.24 -0.77 -5.90
N GLN A 93 5.87 0.39 -6.04
CA GLN A 93 5.69 1.25 -7.20
C GLN A 93 6.12 0.55 -8.50
N GLU A 94 7.24 -0.16 -8.49
CA GLU A 94 7.72 -0.93 -9.64
C GLU A 94 6.75 -2.04 -10.03
N ALA A 95 6.27 -2.82 -9.05
CA ALA A 95 5.31 -3.91 -9.28
C ALA A 95 4.03 -3.40 -9.94
N LEU A 96 3.50 -2.28 -9.46
CA LEU A 96 2.29 -1.63 -9.97
C LEU A 96 2.52 -0.96 -11.34
N SER A 97 3.74 -0.48 -11.59
CA SER A 97 4.12 0.15 -12.86
C SER A 97 4.30 -0.86 -13.98
N LYS A 98 4.86 -2.04 -13.69
CA LYS A 98 5.08 -3.12 -14.66
C LYS A 98 3.77 -3.73 -15.16
N THR A 99 2.67 -3.55 -14.43
CA THR A 99 1.34 -4.05 -14.80
C THR A 99 0.59 -3.16 -15.80
N LYS A 100 1.22 -2.06 -16.27
CA LYS A 100 0.73 -1.24 -17.38
C LYS A 100 0.48 -1.99 -18.68
N ASN A 101 0.93 -3.24 -18.81
CA ASN A 101 0.75 -4.07 -20.00
C ASN A 101 -0.27 -5.21 -19.84
N GLY A 102 -1.18 -5.19 -18.86
CA GLY A 102 -2.24 -6.20 -18.88
C GLY A 102 -3.27 -6.25 -17.75
N THR A 103 -3.10 -5.53 -16.64
CA THR A 103 -4.19 -5.45 -15.65
C THR A 103 -5.17 -4.37 -16.02
N ASP A 104 -6.40 -4.80 -16.27
CA ASP A 104 -7.59 -4.00 -16.43
C ASP A 104 -7.58 -2.83 -15.43
N ASN A 105 -7.30 -1.60 -15.90
CA ASN A 105 -7.36 -0.36 -15.09
C ASN A 105 -8.83 0.02 -14.80
N SER A 106 -9.72 -0.96 -14.83
CA SER A 106 -11.15 -0.83 -14.61
C SER A 106 -11.48 -1.01 -13.14
N TRP A 107 -12.58 -0.40 -12.74
CA TRP A 107 -13.15 -0.60 -11.43
C TRP A 107 -13.96 -1.89 -11.43
N ASN A 108 -13.41 -2.96 -10.87
CA ASN A 108 -14.19 -4.15 -10.53
C ASN A 108 -14.76 -4.03 -9.10
N PRO A 109 -15.79 -4.84 -8.74
CA PRO A 109 -16.45 -4.73 -7.44
C PRO A 109 -15.52 -4.92 -6.22
N GLU A 110 -14.49 -5.76 -6.35
CA GLU A 110 -13.53 -6.03 -5.28
C GLU A 110 -12.59 -4.83 -5.06
N ILE A 111 -12.01 -4.31 -6.14
CA ILE A 111 -11.17 -3.10 -6.14
C ILE A 111 -11.96 -1.91 -5.60
N GLU A 112 -13.20 -1.72 -6.06
CA GLU A 112 -14.06 -0.64 -5.58
C GLU A 112 -14.31 -0.74 -4.08
N LYS A 113 -14.69 -1.93 -3.58
CA LYS A 113 -14.92 -2.17 -2.16
C LYS A 113 -13.70 -1.83 -1.33
N THR A 114 -12.52 -2.23 -1.79
CA THR A 114 -11.24 -1.96 -1.14
C THR A 114 -10.92 -0.47 -1.09
N TYR A 115 -10.97 0.20 -2.24
CA TYR A 115 -10.67 1.63 -2.29
C TYR A 115 -11.66 2.44 -1.47
N LYS A 116 -12.94 2.06 -1.42
CA LYS A 116 -13.93 2.66 -0.51
C LYS A 116 -13.53 2.48 0.96
N ALA A 117 -13.08 1.29 1.36
CA ALA A 117 -12.62 1.06 2.73
C ALA A 117 -11.40 1.92 3.08
N ILE A 118 -10.42 2.01 2.17
CA ILE A 118 -9.21 2.83 2.33
C ILE A 118 -9.58 4.32 2.47
N LEU A 119 -10.43 4.83 1.58
CA LEU A 119 -10.88 6.22 1.59
C LEU A 119 -11.68 6.52 2.86
N LYS A 120 -12.62 5.65 3.24
CA LYS A 120 -13.39 5.79 4.49
C LYS A 120 -12.46 5.89 5.70
N ASN A 121 -11.53 4.95 5.86
CA ASN A 121 -10.59 4.95 6.98
C ASN A 121 -9.71 6.22 6.98
N THR A 122 -9.32 6.69 5.80
CA THR A 122 -8.59 7.96 5.67
C THR A 122 -9.41 9.13 6.22
N PHE A 123 -10.67 9.25 5.82
CA PHE A 123 -11.51 10.35 6.27
C PHE A 123 -11.75 10.28 7.78
N ILE A 124 -11.95 9.08 8.34
CA ILE A 124 -12.09 8.88 9.79
C ILE A 124 -10.82 9.36 10.53
N GLN A 125 -9.64 8.97 10.04
CA GLN A 125 -8.37 9.42 10.63
C GLN A 125 -8.18 10.95 10.54
N SER A 126 -8.78 11.60 9.56
CA SER A 126 -8.82 13.06 9.43
C SER A 126 -9.92 13.73 10.27
N GLY A 127 -10.63 12.99 11.13
CA GLY A 127 -11.66 13.52 12.03
C GLY A 127 -13.08 13.54 11.45
N VAL A 128 -13.32 12.91 10.30
CA VAL A 128 -14.67 12.77 9.73
C VAL A 128 -15.42 11.64 10.41
N GLU A 129 -16.66 11.89 10.81
CA GLU A 129 -17.56 10.87 11.35
C GLU A 129 -17.75 9.68 10.38
N SER A 130 -17.79 8.44 10.89
CA SER A 130 -17.85 7.21 10.07
C SER A 130 -18.94 7.22 8.99
N SER A 131 -20.13 7.74 9.30
CA SER A 131 -21.26 7.87 8.37
C SER A 131 -20.93 8.77 7.18
N LYS A 132 -20.39 9.96 7.45
CA LYS A 132 -19.91 10.93 6.46
C LYS A 132 -18.70 10.43 5.69
N ALA A 133 -17.80 9.70 6.35
CA ALA A 133 -16.63 9.10 5.72
C ALA A 133 -17.01 8.05 4.67
N THR A 134 -18.06 7.25 4.92
CA THR A 134 -18.63 6.35 3.90
C THR A 134 -19.15 7.15 2.70
N LEU A 135 -19.94 8.20 2.92
CA LEU A 135 -20.49 9.03 1.85
C LEU A 135 -19.40 9.71 1.00
N LEU A 136 -18.35 10.21 1.64
CA LEU A 136 -17.21 10.80 0.94
C LEU A 136 -16.44 9.76 0.11
N ALA A 137 -16.27 8.54 0.63
CA ALA A 137 -15.62 7.46 -0.09
C ALA A 137 -16.43 7.02 -1.31
N ASP A 138 -17.75 6.88 -1.18
CA ASP A 138 -18.64 6.56 -2.29
C ASP A 138 -18.62 7.65 -3.37
N CYS A 139 -18.71 8.92 -2.97
CA CYS A 139 -18.63 10.04 -3.90
C CYS A 139 -17.30 10.07 -4.64
N ALA A 140 -16.17 9.91 -3.93
CA ALA A 140 -14.85 9.98 -4.54
C ALA A 140 -14.68 8.92 -5.62
N ILE A 141 -15.14 7.68 -5.37
CA ILE A 141 -15.07 6.59 -6.35
C ILE A 141 -15.99 6.84 -7.54
N ALA A 142 -17.21 7.33 -7.31
CA ALA A 142 -18.11 7.71 -8.40
C ALA A 142 -17.47 8.77 -9.31
N LYS A 143 -16.88 9.81 -8.73
CA LYS A 143 -16.21 10.90 -9.47
C LYS A 143 -14.94 10.44 -10.19
N MET A 144 -14.18 9.50 -9.61
CA MET A 144 -13.04 8.87 -10.29
C MET A 144 -13.50 8.11 -11.54
N LYS A 145 -14.57 7.32 -11.42
CA LYS A 145 -15.18 6.61 -12.56
C LYS A 145 -15.69 7.56 -13.64
N GLU A 146 -16.42 8.61 -13.25
CA GLU A 146 -16.93 9.64 -14.19
C GLU A 146 -15.80 10.29 -15.00
N GLN A 147 -14.62 10.45 -14.40
CA GLN A 147 -13.45 11.05 -15.03
C GLN A 147 -12.51 10.02 -15.68
N ASN A 148 -12.93 8.76 -15.80
CA ASN A 148 -12.13 7.64 -16.32
C ASN A 148 -10.77 7.48 -15.61
N ILE A 149 -10.73 7.80 -14.31
CA ILE A 149 -9.56 7.60 -13.46
C ILE A 149 -9.66 6.20 -12.87
N GLY A 150 -8.73 5.34 -13.28
CA GLY A 150 -8.64 3.99 -12.76
C GLY A 150 -7.75 3.88 -11.51
N PRO A 151 -7.71 2.71 -10.86
CA PRO A 151 -6.88 2.48 -9.69
C PRO A 151 -5.38 2.75 -9.91
N ALA A 152 -4.85 2.47 -11.10
CA ALA A 152 -3.44 2.71 -11.41
C ALA A 152 -3.15 4.21 -11.54
N ASP A 153 -4.13 5.00 -11.98
CA ASP A 153 -4.00 6.46 -12.13
C ASP A 153 -3.87 7.18 -10.80
N LEU A 154 -4.42 6.62 -9.72
CA LEU A 154 -4.34 7.18 -8.37
C LEU A 154 -2.93 7.16 -7.79
N GLN A 155 -2.04 6.36 -8.38
CA GLN A 155 -0.64 6.24 -7.97
C GLN A 155 0.28 7.17 -8.75
N ASN A 156 -0.21 7.77 -9.84
CA ASN A 156 0.54 8.70 -10.65
C ASN A 156 0.53 10.09 -9.99
N PRO A 157 1.70 10.64 -9.58
CA PRO A 157 1.76 11.96 -8.96
C PRO A 157 1.19 13.08 -9.84
N LYS A 158 1.21 12.92 -11.17
CA LYS A 158 0.62 13.87 -12.12
C LYS A 158 -0.90 13.99 -11.99
N ASN A 159 -1.56 12.98 -11.41
CA ASN A 159 -3.00 12.97 -11.19
C ASN A 159 -3.39 13.46 -9.80
N SER A 160 -2.42 13.90 -8.98
CA SER A 160 -2.67 14.38 -7.61
C SER A 160 -3.64 15.55 -7.55
N ASP A 161 -3.51 16.52 -8.47
CA ASP A 161 -4.42 17.66 -8.59
C ASP A 161 -5.86 17.24 -8.86
N ILE A 162 -6.04 16.22 -9.70
CA ILE A 162 -7.37 15.70 -10.07
C ILE A 162 -8.00 15.00 -8.87
N VAL A 163 -7.22 14.17 -8.16
CA VAL A 163 -7.67 13.49 -6.93
C VAL A 163 -8.04 14.51 -5.84
N GLN A 164 -7.26 15.58 -5.69
CA GLN A 164 -7.59 16.67 -4.76
C GLN A 164 -8.88 17.39 -5.12
N LYS A 165 -9.08 17.72 -6.42
CA LYS A 165 -10.32 18.32 -6.91
C LYS A 165 -11.53 17.44 -6.61
N ILE A 166 -11.42 16.13 -6.87
CA ILE A 166 -12.48 15.16 -6.54
C ILE A 166 -12.81 15.19 -5.05
N GLY A 167 -11.79 15.16 -4.19
CA GLY A 167 -11.99 15.23 -2.74
C GLY A 167 -12.70 16.51 -2.30
N LYS A 168 -12.34 17.66 -2.90
CA LYS A 168 -12.99 18.95 -2.63
C LYS A 168 -14.46 18.94 -3.07
N THR A 169 -14.75 18.50 -4.29
CA THR A 169 -16.13 18.40 -4.80
C THR A 169 -17.00 17.53 -3.91
N CYS A 170 -16.51 16.36 -3.50
CA CYS A 170 -17.26 15.47 -2.61
C CYS A 170 -17.48 16.08 -1.22
N GLY A 171 -16.51 16.83 -0.70
CA GLY A 171 -16.68 17.60 0.53
C GLY A 171 -17.78 18.67 0.42
N GLU A 172 -17.80 19.42 -0.68
CA GLU A 172 -18.82 20.43 -0.95
C GLU A 172 -20.22 19.82 -1.13
N GLU A 173 -20.34 18.69 -1.83
CA GLU A 173 -21.61 17.96 -1.97
C GLU A 173 -22.11 17.44 -0.62
N LEU A 174 -21.23 16.97 0.26
CA LEU A 174 -21.59 16.52 1.60
C LEU A 174 -22.09 17.68 2.48
N LEU A 175 -21.50 18.88 2.36
CA LEU A 175 -21.95 20.07 3.08
C LEU A 175 -23.32 20.57 2.60
N LYS A 176 -23.65 20.38 1.31
CA LYS A 176 -24.96 20.74 0.74
C LYS A 176 -26.09 19.78 1.12
N LYS A 177 -25.77 18.56 1.54
CA LYS A 177 -26.74 17.54 2.00
C LYS A 177 -27.01 17.60 3.51
N LYS A 178 -26.48 18.61 4.19
CA LYS A 178 -26.66 18.89 5.61
C LYS A 178 -27.83 19.84 5.83
#